data_AF-A0A7Y5NMT8-F1
#
_entry.id   AF-A0A7Y5NMT8-F1
#
_cell.length_a   1.000
_cell.length_b   1.000
_cell.length_c   1.000
_cell.angle_alpha   90.00
_cell.angle_beta   90.00
_cell.angle_gamma   90.00
#
_symmetry.space_group_name_H-M   'P 1'
#
loop_
_entity.id
_entity.type
_entity.pdbx_description
1 polymer ?
#
loop_
_entity_poly.entity_id
_entity_poly.type
_entity_poly.pdbx_seq_one_letter_code
_entity_poly.pdbx_strand_id
1 'polypeptide(L)'
;MASKDSKKAAKQLSRSKEKAKAAAAPRTPVGGPVWKVLSVGTTLIATKLATDAAQKGWKLATGRNVPVKGDYERERTRDVILFTAISSMAVSAARVAAERGAATYYRRSTGHLPKALEDDQVEPSDKKAAKKLAKAKA
;
A
#
# COMPACT_ATOMS: atom_id res chain seq x y z
N MET A 1 8.79 21.29 34.55
CA MET A 1 8.36 21.74 33.21
C MET A 1 8.29 20.58 32.19
N ALA A 2 7.57 19.47 32.48
CA ALA A 2 7.57 18.27 31.62
C ALA A 2 6.19 17.86 31.04
N SER A 3 5.11 18.58 31.39
CA SER A 3 3.73 18.11 31.13
C SER A 3 3.24 18.38 29.70
N LYS A 4 3.87 19.30 28.95
CA LYS A 4 3.40 19.74 27.62
C LYS A 4 3.93 18.84 26.49
N ASP A 5 5.17 18.39 26.60
CA ASP A 5 5.82 17.54 25.60
C ASP A 5 5.28 16.10 25.64
N SER A 6 4.98 15.57 26.83
CA SER A 6 4.34 14.25 26.98
C SER A 6 2.94 14.21 26.38
N LYS A 7 2.14 15.28 26.53
CA LYS A 7 0.81 15.39 25.90
C LYS A 7 0.91 15.51 24.37
N LYS A 8 1.92 16.22 23.86
CA LYS A 8 2.18 16.31 22.42
C LYS A 8 2.60 14.97 21.83
N ALA A 9 3.52 14.27 22.49
CA ALA A 9 3.99 12.95 22.07
C ALA A 9 2.84 11.92 22.05
N ALA A 10 1.99 11.91 23.09
CA ALA A 10 0.82 11.04 23.14
C ALA A 10 -0.18 11.32 22.00
N LYS A 11 -0.40 12.61 21.67
CA LYS A 11 -1.28 13.02 20.56
C LYS A 11 -0.68 12.73 19.19
N GLN A 12 0.65 12.77 19.07
CA GLN A 12 1.34 12.40 17.84
C GLN A 12 1.28 10.89 17.64
N LEU A 13 1.53 10.10 18.69
CA LEU A 13 1.41 8.64 18.69
C LEU A 13 -0.02 8.19 18.37
N SER A 14 -1.05 8.86 18.91
CA SER A 14 -2.45 8.53 18.61
C SER A 14 -2.78 8.82 17.14
N ARG A 15 -2.34 9.95 16.59
CA ARG A 15 -2.51 10.30 15.17
C ARG A 15 -1.74 9.38 14.23
N SER A 16 -0.52 8.97 14.61
CA SER A 16 0.26 7.98 13.86
C SER A 16 -0.44 6.62 13.85
N LYS A 17 -1.03 6.23 14.98
CA LYS A 17 -1.80 4.98 15.12
C LYS A 17 -3.10 5.03 14.32
N GLU A 18 -3.78 6.18 14.28
CA GLU A 18 -4.95 6.41 13.42
C GLU A 18 -4.59 6.43 11.93
N LYS A 19 -3.49 7.10 11.53
CA LYS A 19 -2.99 7.08 10.14
C LYS A 19 -2.56 5.69 9.70
N ALA A 20 -1.90 4.92 10.57
CA ALA A 20 -1.54 3.52 10.29
C ALA A 20 -2.80 2.64 10.17
N LYS A 21 -3.83 2.88 10.99
CA LYS A 21 -5.13 2.20 10.91
C LYS A 21 -5.90 2.58 9.64
N ALA A 22 -5.82 3.83 9.19
CA ALA A 22 -6.42 4.30 7.93
C ALA A 22 -5.67 3.79 6.69
N ALA A 23 -4.35 3.57 6.77
CA ALA A 23 -3.57 2.93 5.72
C ALA A 23 -3.73 1.40 5.67
N ALA A 24 -4.07 0.77 6.80
CA ALA A 24 -4.35 -0.67 6.94
C ALA A 24 -5.84 -1.03 6.72
N ALA A 25 -6.74 -0.05 6.70
CA ALA A 25 -8.11 -0.26 6.28
C ALA A 25 -8.13 -0.55 4.76
N PRO A 26 -8.90 -1.54 4.29
CA PRO A 26 -9.05 -1.77 2.87
C PRO A 26 -9.59 -0.48 2.24
N ARG A 27 -8.78 0.17 1.39
CA ARG A 27 -9.20 1.32 0.59
C ARG A 27 -10.21 0.80 -0.42
N THR A 28 -11.45 0.63 0.02
CA THR A 28 -12.56 0.34 -0.87
C THR A 28 -12.68 1.49 -1.83
N PRO A 29 -12.52 1.27 -3.14
CA PRO A 29 -12.71 2.35 -4.07
C PRO A 29 -14.16 2.83 -3.95
N VAL A 30 -14.33 4.12 -3.68
CA VAL A 30 -15.60 4.84 -3.79
C VAL A 30 -15.91 5.03 -5.28
N GLY A 31 -16.02 3.90 -5.99
CA GLY A 31 -16.62 3.81 -7.32
C GLY A 31 -17.95 3.10 -7.19
N GLY A 32 -18.89 3.40 -8.09
CA GLY A 32 -20.25 2.82 -8.07
C GLY A 32 -20.29 1.28 -8.02
N PRO A 33 -21.47 0.68 -7.84
CA PRO A 33 -21.62 -0.77 -7.59
C PRO A 33 -20.95 -1.66 -8.64
N VAL A 34 -20.94 -1.26 -9.92
CA VAL A 34 -20.23 -1.95 -11.01
C VAL A 34 -18.71 -1.99 -10.78
N TRP A 35 -18.14 -0.87 -10.36
CA TRP A 35 -16.71 -0.77 -10.06
C TRP A 35 -16.32 -1.66 -8.88
N LYS A 36 -17.21 -1.79 -7.88
CA LYS A 36 -16.98 -2.69 -6.74
C LYS A 36 -16.95 -4.16 -7.13
N VAL A 37 -17.94 -4.63 -7.90
CA VAL A 37 -18.00 -6.04 -8.34
C VAL A 37 -16.79 -6.38 -9.20
N LEU A 38 -16.44 -5.51 -10.15
CA LEU A 38 -15.25 -5.67 -10.98
C LEU A 38 -13.97 -5.70 -10.13
N SER A 39 -13.82 -4.74 -9.21
CA SER A 39 -12.64 -4.67 -8.34
C SER A 39 -12.47 -5.93 -7.48
N VAL A 40 -13.55 -6.40 -6.84
CA VAL A 40 -13.51 -7.59 -5.99
C VAL A 40 -13.24 -8.84 -6.82
N GLY A 41 -13.95 -9.02 -7.94
CA GLY A 41 -13.77 -10.17 -8.83
C GLY A 41 -12.36 -10.26 -9.39
N THR A 42 -11.84 -9.15 -9.92
CA THR A 42 -10.46 -9.11 -10.45
C THR A 42 -9.43 -9.32 -9.36
N THR A 43 -9.65 -8.80 -8.14
CA THR A 43 -8.71 -9.01 -7.02
C THR A 43 -8.58 -10.49 -6.69
N LEU A 44 -9.69 -11.24 -6.59
CA LEU A 44 -9.64 -12.67 -6.28
C LEU A 44 -8.88 -13.47 -7.33
N ILE A 45 -9.17 -13.23 -8.61
CA ILE A 45 -8.49 -13.90 -9.73
C ILE A 45 -7.00 -13.55 -9.73
N ALA A 46 -6.67 -12.27 -9.54
CA ALA A 46 -5.29 -11.79 -9.50
C ALA A 46 -4.52 -12.39 -8.31
N THR A 47 -5.12 -12.47 -7.13
CA THR A 47 -4.50 -13.09 -5.94
C THR A 47 -4.17 -14.55 -6.19
N LYS A 48 -5.07 -15.31 -6.82
CA LYS A 48 -4.82 -16.71 -7.16
C LYS A 48 -3.65 -16.86 -8.14
N LEU A 49 -3.67 -16.11 -9.24
CA LEU A 49 -2.59 -16.14 -10.23
C LEU A 49 -1.25 -15.73 -9.64
N ALA A 50 -1.24 -14.66 -8.84
CA ALA A 50 -0.04 -14.16 -8.18
C ALA A 50 0.55 -15.20 -7.22
N THR A 51 -0.29 -15.90 -6.47
CA THR A 51 0.12 -16.96 -5.55
C THR A 51 0.79 -18.10 -6.30
N ASP A 52 0.18 -18.57 -7.39
CA ASP A 52 0.72 -19.66 -8.21
C ASP A 52 2.05 -19.26 -8.89
N ALA A 53 2.13 -18.04 -9.42
CA ALA A 53 3.34 -17.53 -10.04
C ALA A 53 4.49 -17.40 -9.04
N ALA A 54 4.20 -16.88 -7.83
CA ALA A 54 5.18 -16.80 -6.76
C ALA A 54 5.68 -18.19 -6.33
N GLN A 55 4.77 -19.17 -6.23
CA GLN A 55 5.12 -20.55 -5.90
C GLN A 55 6.04 -21.20 -6.93
N LYS A 56 5.69 -21.09 -8.21
CA LYS A 56 6.50 -21.62 -9.30
C LYS A 56 7.83 -20.90 -9.42
N GLY A 57 7.84 -19.56 -9.34
CA GLY A 57 9.05 -18.76 -9.43
C GLY A 57 10.06 -19.10 -8.34
N TRP A 58 9.60 -19.28 -7.10
CA TRP A 58 10.48 -19.71 -6.01
C TRP A 58 11.00 -21.13 -6.20
N LYS A 59 10.14 -22.07 -6.61
CA LYS A 59 10.56 -23.45 -6.89
C LYS A 59 11.58 -23.53 -8.01
N LEU A 60 11.43 -22.70 -9.05
CA LEU A 60 12.41 -22.59 -10.13
C LEU A 60 13.74 -22.02 -9.64
N ALA A 61 13.72 -20.96 -8.82
CA ALA A 61 14.93 -20.29 -8.36
C ALA A 61 15.71 -21.09 -7.30
N THR A 62 15.02 -21.79 -6.40
CA THR A 62 15.64 -22.45 -5.24
C THR A 62 15.58 -23.98 -5.28
N GLY A 63 14.85 -24.55 -6.25
CA GLY A 63 14.57 -25.99 -6.34
C GLY A 63 13.60 -26.50 -5.27
N ARG A 64 13.13 -25.63 -4.36
CA ARG A 64 12.38 -25.99 -3.16
C ARG A 64 11.00 -25.34 -3.14
N ASN A 65 10.02 -25.98 -2.50
CA ASN A 65 8.68 -25.39 -2.36
C ASN A 65 8.73 -24.13 -1.48
N VAL A 66 7.89 -23.12 -1.78
CA VAL A 66 7.84 -21.88 -1.00
C VAL A 66 7.63 -22.21 0.47
N PRO A 67 8.41 -21.60 1.38
CA PRO A 67 8.32 -21.86 2.80
C PRO A 67 7.10 -21.11 3.40
N VAL A 68 5.88 -21.53 3.08
CA VAL A 68 4.64 -20.91 3.61
C VAL A 68 4.02 -21.73 4.77
N LYS A 69 4.32 -23.03 4.85
CA LYS A 69 3.87 -23.91 5.94
C LYS A 69 5.04 -24.19 6.88
N GLY A 70 4.81 -23.96 8.17
CA GLY A 70 5.79 -24.08 9.25
C GLY A 70 6.20 -25.53 9.50
N ASP A 71 7.14 -26.04 8.71
CA ASP A 71 8.08 -27.02 9.22
C ASP A 71 9.10 -26.22 10.06
N TYR A 72 9.15 -26.50 11.36
CA TYR A 72 9.92 -25.76 12.37
C TYR A 72 11.45 -25.98 12.29
N GLU A 73 11.98 -26.18 11.08
CA GLU A 73 13.40 -26.32 10.80
C GLU A 73 14.07 -24.94 10.78
N ARG A 74 15.10 -24.72 11.63
CA ARG A 74 15.79 -23.43 11.76
C ARG A 74 16.33 -22.89 10.44
N GLU A 75 16.79 -23.77 9.55
CA GLU A 75 17.35 -23.43 8.25
C GLU A 75 16.32 -22.75 7.34
N ARG A 76 15.03 -23.05 7.50
CA ARG A 76 13.94 -22.53 6.67
C ARG A 76 13.51 -21.11 7.06
N THR A 77 13.83 -20.65 8.27
CA THR A 77 13.45 -19.31 8.75
C THR A 77 14.15 -18.19 7.95
N ARG A 78 15.42 -18.40 7.58
CA ARG A 78 16.17 -17.43 6.76
C ARG A 78 15.59 -17.31 5.35
N ASP A 79 15.24 -18.43 4.75
CA ASP A 79 14.61 -18.49 3.42
C ASP A 79 13.24 -17.78 3.42
N VAL A 80 12.44 -17.93 4.49
CA VAL A 80 11.18 -17.20 4.65
C VAL A 80 11.41 -15.69 4.71
N ILE A 81 12.37 -15.24 5.53
CA ILE A 81 12.68 -13.81 5.69
C ILE A 81 13.14 -13.23 4.37
N LEU A 82 14.06 -13.92 3.68
CA LEU A 82 14.59 -13.47 2.39
C LEU A 82 13.51 -13.42 1.32
N PHE A 83 12.69 -14.47 1.21
CA PHE A 83 11.55 -14.50 0.29
C PHE A 83 10.57 -13.36 0.55
N THR A 84 10.23 -13.14 1.82
CA THR A 84 9.27 -12.11 2.23
C THR A 84 9.83 -10.71 1.96
N ALA A 85 11.11 -10.47 2.26
CA ALA A 85 11.76 -9.21 1.99
C ALA A 85 11.74 -8.89 0.48
N ILE A 86 12.22 -9.81 -0.36
CA ILE A 86 12.24 -9.63 -1.82
C ILE A 86 10.82 -9.47 -2.37
N SER A 87 9.87 -10.29 -1.91
CA SER A 87 8.48 -10.22 -2.35
C SER A 87 7.84 -8.89 -1.97
N SER A 88 8.08 -8.37 -0.77
CA SER A 88 7.56 -7.08 -0.32
C SER A 88 8.10 -5.92 -1.16
N MET A 89 9.38 -5.96 -1.50
CA MET A 89 10.01 -4.99 -2.39
C MET A 89 9.39 -5.04 -3.79
N ALA A 90 9.25 -6.24 -4.36
CA ALA A 90 8.62 -6.43 -5.65
C ALA A 90 7.17 -5.92 -5.68
N VAL A 91 6.35 -6.23 -4.67
CA VAL A 91 4.97 -5.77 -4.57
C VAL A 91 4.89 -4.25 -4.47
N SER A 92 5.75 -3.63 -3.67
CA SER A 92 5.79 -2.16 -3.53
C SER A 92 6.16 -1.46 -4.84
N ALA A 93 7.16 -1.99 -5.55
CA ALA A 93 7.58 -1.47 -6.85
C ALA A 93 6.47 -1.65 -7.91
N ALA A 94 5.86 -2.84 -7.95
CA ALA A 94 4.76 -3.15 -8.86
C ALA A 94 3.56 -2.22 -8.63
N ARG A 95 3.23 -1.92 -7.37
CA ARG A 95 2.15 -0.98 -7.04
C ARG A 95 2.43 0.42 -7.59
N VAL A 96 3.63 0.95 -7.37
CA VAL A 96 4.01 2.28 -7.89
C VAL A 96 3.96 2.31 -9.42
N ALA A 97 4.46 1.26 -10.07
CA ALA A 97 4.41 1.13 -11.52
C ALA A 97 2.96 1.05 -12.05
N ALA A 98 2.10 0.29 -11.38
CA ALA A 98 0.68 0.15 -11.73
C ALA A 98 -0.08 1.46 -11.54
N GLU A 99 0.11 2.18 -10.44
CA GLU A 99 -0.51 3.48 -10.17
C GLU A 99 -0.10 4.51 -11.25
N ARG A 100 1.20 4.56 -11.59
CA ARG A 100 1.71 5.44 -12.66
C ARG A 100 1.15 5.05 -14.04
N GLY A 101 1.10 3.75 -14.33
CA GLY A 101 0.57 3.22 -15.59
C GLY A 101 -0.92 3.52 -15.76
N ALA A 102 -1.72 3.24 -14.73
CA ALA A 102 -3.15 3.51 -14.71
C ALA A 102 -3.45 5.01 -14.85
N ALA A 103 -2.73 5.87 -14.12
CA ALA A 103 -2.89 7.32 -14.23
C ALA A 103 -2.53 7.83 -15.65
N THR A 104 -1.48 7.29 -16.26
CA THR A 104 -1.07 7.66 -17.62
C THR A 104 -2.07 7.18 -18.66
N TYR A 105 -2.55 5.94 -18.53
CA TYR A 105 -3.55 5.35 -19.43
C TYR A 105 -4.88 6.10 -19.37
N TYR A 106 -5.39 6.37 -18.16
CA TYR A 106 -6.64 7.10 -17.96
C TYR A 106 -6.55 8.55 -18.43
N ARG A 107 -5.42 9.23 -18.17
CA ARG A 107 -5.18 10.59 -18.68
C ARG A 107 -5.11 10.62 -20.21
N ARG A 108 -4.53 9.59 -20.83
CA ARG A 108 -4.44 9.49 -22.30
C ARG A 108 -5.80 9.17 -22.93
N SER A 109 -6.68 8.45 -22.23
CA SER A 109 -8.00 8.08 -22.75
C SER A 109 -9.11 9.09 -22.45
N THR A 110 -9.01 9.86 -21.35
CA THR A 110 -10.08 10.78 -20.92
C THR A 110 -9.65 12.24 -20.87
N GLY A 111 -8.35 12.54 -20.81
CA GLY A 111 -7.84 13.92 -20.70
C GLY A 111 -7.84 14.49 -19.28
N HIS A 112 -8.35 13.76 -18.29
CA HIS A 112 -8.39 14.16 -16.87
C HIS A 112 -7.96 12.96 -16.00
N LEU A 113 -7.65 13.19 -14.71
CA LEU A 113 -7.38 12.08 -13.79
C LEU A 113 -8.69 11.51 -13.24
N PRO A 114 -8.75 10.20 -12.92
CA PRO A 114 -9.94 9.65 -12.28
C PRO A 114 -10.13 10.30 -10.90
N LYS A 115 -11.36 10.73 -10.57
CA LYS A 115 -11.73 11.41 -9.31
C LYS A 115 -11.16 10.78 -8.04
N ALA A 116 -11.06 9.45 -8.00
CA ALA A 116 -10.48 8.72 -6.86
C ALA A 116 -8.99 9.02 -6.62
N LEU A 117 -8.24 9.45 -7.65
CA LEU A 117 -6.85 9.90 -7.54
C LEU A 117 -6.74 11.42 -7.35
N GLU A 118 -7.76 12.18 -7.72
CA GLU A 118 -7.82 13.63 -7.50
C GLU A 118 -8.02 13.96 -6.01
N ASP A 119 -8.88 13.21 -5.30
CA ASP A 119 -9.12 13.40 -3.86
C ASP A 119 -7.95 12.91 -2.99
N ASP A 120 -7.18 11.90 -3.43
CA ASP A 120 -5.98 11.41 -2.71
C ASP A 120 -4.80 12.39 -2.81
N GLN A 121 -4.82 13.33 -3.77
CA GLN A 121 -3.73 14.29 -3.99
C GLN A 121 -3.76 15.49 -3.05
N VAL A 122 -4.88 15.82 -2.38
CA VAL A 122 -4.86 16.90 -1.39
C VAL A 122 -5.83 16.71 -0.22
N GLU A 123 -5.30 16.11 0.85
CA GLU A 123 -5.92 16.20 2.17
C GLU A 123 -6.08 17.69 2.57
N PRO A 124 -7.28 18.16 2.98
CA PRO A 124 -7.52 19.55 3.39
C PRO A 124 -6.59 20.02 4.53
N SER A 125 -6.05 19.10 5.32
CA SER A 125 -5.05 19.37 6.35
C SER A 125 -3.70 19.82 5.78
N ASP A 126 -3.29 19.34 4.61
CA ASP A 126 -1.99 19.66 4.00
C ASP A 126 -2.01 21.04 3.36
N LYS A 127 -3.14 21.45 2.75
CA LYS A 127 -3.38 22.85 2.33
C LYS A 127 -3.31 23.82 3.50
N LYS A 128 -3.90 23.45 4.65
CA LYS A 128 -3.87 24.28 5.87
C LYS A 128 -2.46 24.35 6.49
N ALA A 129 -1.71 23.25 6.44
CA ALA A 129 -0.32 23.21 6.90
C ALA A 129 0.60 24.07 6.01
N ALA A 130 0.45 23.98 4.68
CA ALA A 130 1.18 24.81 3.73
C ALA A 130 0.90 26.30 3.91
N LYS A 131 -0.37 26.69 4.11
CA LYS A 131 -0.74 28.09 4.41
C LYS A 131 -0.16 28.58 5.75
N LYS A 132 -0.09 27.74 6.77
CA LYS A 132 0.53 28.09 8.06
C LYS A 132 2.03 28.28 7.96
N LEU A 133 2.72 27.45 7.17
CA LEU A 133 4.15 27.57 6.92
C LEU A 133 4.49 28.81 6.08
N ALA A 134 3.67 29.13 5.08
CA ALA A 134 3.83 30.36 4.30
C ALA A 134 3.62 31.62 5.16
N LYS A 135 2.62 31.61 6.06
CA LYS A 135 2.36 32.72 6.99
C LYS A 135 3.39 32.86 8.11
N ALA A 136 4.09 31.78 8.47
CA ALA A 136 5.16 31.81 9.48
C ALA A 136 6.51 32.26 8.93
N LYS A 137 6.66 32.33 7.60
CA LYS A 137 7.85 32.81 6.90
C LYS A 137 7.71 34.26 6.37
N ALA A 138 6.53 34.86 6.53
CA ALA A 138 6.25 36.27 6.22
C ALA A 138 6.20 37.06 7.53
#